data_AF-A0AA37N3N6-F1
#
_entry.id   AF-A0AA37N3N6-F1
#
_cell.length_a   1.000
_cell.length_b   1.000
_cell.length_c   1.000
_cell.angle_alpha   90.00
_cell.angle_beta   90.00
_cell.angle_gamma   90.00
#
_symmetry.space_group_name_H-M   'P 1'
#
loop_
_entity.id
_entity.type
_entity.pdbx_description
1 polymer ?
#
loop_
_entity_poly.entity_id
_entity_poly.type
_entity_poly.pdbx_seq_one_letter_code
_entity_poly.pdbx_strand_id
1 'polypeptide(L)'
;MEHQLLEVQRVAGVVQDKLAEAQSVKTLYDRSASSFQYGRLLDCMMEASEHAECLTDRLRGFVLRNTFNSPLKEDYCLKLVQIHEIRVEYEDCILKAELPMLLPHRKKKYTDYIYKPFFLALQNWCEERQQQGKEIPVYEKATVCFIHEYDKKMPETRIRDHDNIEEKQVVDALGMYFLVSDSGLYLDTYHTTTLGERDCTFLFLMERNRFPKWICKRNHLDIISKNHLNPATGFSTG
;
A
#
# COMPACT_ATOMS: atom_id res chain seq x y z
N MET A 1 10.35 29.30 1.49
CA MET A 1 9.49 28.72 2.54
C MET A 1 8.08 29.30 2.52
N GLU A 2 7.89 30.61 2.57
CA GLU A 2 6.56 31.26 2.66
C GLU A 2 5.57 30.84 1.56
N HIS A 3 5.99 30.88 0.28
CA HIS A 3 5.15 30.41 -0.83
C HIS A 3 4.71 28.95 -0.69
N GLN A 4 5.60 28.06 -0.22
CA GLN A 4 5.27 26.64 -0.03
C GLN A 4 4.29 26.44 1.14
N LEU A 5 4.44 27.23 2.20
CA LEU A 5 3.54 27.20 3.35
C LEU A 5 2.13 27.69 2.97
N LEU A 6 2.05 28.78 2.22
CA LEU A 6 0.77 29.28 1.67
C LEU A 6 0.09 28.24 0.77
N GLU A 7 0.87 27.53 -0.05
CA GLU A 7 0.34 26.51 -0.93
C GLU A 7 -0.20 25.30 -0.15
N VAL A 8 0.51 24.85 0.89
CA VAL A 8 0.04 23.82 1.83
C VAL A 8 -1.24 24.26 2.52
N GLN A 9 -1.27 25.49 3.04
CA GLN A 9 -2.44 26.05 3.72
C GLN A 9 -3.65 26.13 2.79
N ARG A 10 -3.46 26.51 1.53
CA ARG A 10 -4.52 26.55 0.52
C ARG A 10 -5.14 25.17 0.30
N VAL A 11 -4.32 24.12 0.16
CA VAL A 11 -4.84 22.76 -0.03
C VAL A 11 -5.54 22.26 1.24
N ALA A 12 -4.99 22.55 2.41
CA ALA A 12 -5.63 22.21 3.69
C ALA A 12 -7.01 22.87 3.84
N GLY A 13 -7.15 24.14 3.42
CA GLY A 13 -8.43 24.84 3.40
C GLY A 13 -9.47 24.13 2.52
N VAL A 14 -9.08 23.69 1.31
CA VAL A 14 -9.98 22.95 0.41
C VAL A 14 -10.44 21.63 1.04
N VAL A 15 -9.54 20.89 1.71
CA VAL A 15 -9.91 19.66 2.43
C VAL A 15 -10.95 19.96 3.52
N GLN A 16 -10.71 20.99 4.32
CA GLN A 16 -11.62 21.41 5.38
C GLN A 16 -12.98 21.82 4.84
N ASP A 17 -13.02 22.62 3.77
CA ASP A 17 -14.25 23.09 3.13
C ASP A 17 -15.08 21.90 2.61
N LYS A 18 -14.43 20.93 1.96
CA LYS A 18 -15.12 19.74 1.43
C LYS A 18 -15.64 18.83 2.52
N LEU A 19 -14.91 18.68 3.63
CA LEU A 19 -15.40 17.94 4.80
C LEU A 19 -16.58 18.65 5.47
N ALA A 20 -16.56 19.99 5.54
CA ALA A 20 -17.67 20.77 6.07
C ALA A 20 -18.92 20.67 5.18
N GLU A 21 -18.75 20.69 3.85
CA GLU A 21 -19.83 20.46 2.89
C GLU A 21 -20.40 19.04 3.03
N ALA A 22 -19.54 18.01 3.08
CA ALA A 22 -19.93 16.62 3.29
C ALA A 22 -20.76 16.45 4.59
N GLN A 23 -20.33 17.08 5.68
CA GLN A 23 -21.04 17.03 6.97
C GLN A 23 -22.43 17.69 6.87
N SER A 24 -22.53 18.80 6.13
CA SER A 24 -23.80 19.49 5.88
C SER A 24 -24.75 18.62 5.04
N VAL A 25 -24.25 18.01 3.97
CA VAL A 25 -25.01 17.10 3.11
C VAL A 25 -25.44 15.84 3.86
N LYS A 26 -24.58 15.26 4.69
CA LYS A 26 -24.92 14.12 5.55
C LYS A 26 -26.09 14.43 6.47
N THR A 27 -26.06 15.60 7.11
CA THR A 27 -27.17 16.04 7.99
C THR A 27 -28.50 16.16 7.24
N LEU A 28 -28.47 16.55 5.95
CA LEU A 28 -29.66 16.58 5.10
C LEU A 28 -30.09 15.19 4.64
N TYR A 29 -29.14 14.31 4.34
CA TYR A 29 -29.41 12.91 4.01
C TYR A 29 -30.09 12.18 5.17
N ASP A 30 -29.60 12.34 6.40
CA ASP A 30 -30.18 11.70 7.60
C ASP A 30 -31.65 12.11 7.83
N ARG A 31 -32.07 13.28 7.32
CA ARG A 31 -33.45 13.79 7.43
C ARG A 31 -34.38 13.32 6.30
N SER A 32 -33.84 13.02 5.12
CA SER A 32 -34.65 12.86 3.89
C SER A 32 -34.34 11.60 3.07
N ALA A 33 -33.28 10.86 3.42
CA ALA A 33 -32.81 9.60 2.82
C ALA A 33 -32.84 9.57 1.28
N SER A 34 -32.44 10.68 0.64
CA SER A 34 -32.44 10.83 -0.82
C SER A 34 -31.15 10.30 -1.45
N SER A 35 -31.28 9.51 -2.53
CA SER A 35 -30.14 9.02 -3.34
C SER A 35 -29.29 10.15 -3.92
N PHE A 36 -29.91 11.30 -4.25
CA PHE A 36 -29.20 12.48 -4.72
C PHE A 36 -28.26 13.06 -3.65
N GLN A 37 -28.73 13.17 -2.40
CA GLN A 37 -27.91 13.67 -1.29
C GLN A 37 -26.78 12.69 -0.95
N TYR A 38 -27.03 11.38 -1.06
CA TYR A 38 -26.00 10.37 -0.90
C TYR A 38 -24.92 10.46 -1.99
N GLY A 39 -25.31 10.66 -3.25
CA GLY A 39 -24.34 10.90 -4.34
C GLY A 39 -23.46 12.12 -4.07
N ARG A 40 -24.08 13.25 -3.70
CA ARG A 40 -23.34 14.48 -3.36
C ARG A 40 -22.40 14.31 -2.16
N LEU A 41 -22.81 13.53 -1.14
CA LEU A 41 -21.95 13.20 -0.01
C LEU A 41 -20.70 12.45 -0.49
N LEU A 42 -20.86 11.45 -1.35
CA LEU A 42 -19.74 10.69 -1.91
C LEU A 42 -18.82 11.58 -2.75
N ASP A 43 -19.37 12.50 -3.56
CA ASP A 43 -18.57 13.44 -4.35
C ASP A 43 -17.71 14.35 -3.45
N CYS A 44 -18.30 14.95 -2.41
CA CYS A 44 -17.55 15.77 -1.44
C CYS A 44 -16.45 14.96 -0.73
N MET A 45 -16.74 13.72 -0.33
CA MET A 45 -15.77 12.85 0.33
C MET A 45 -14.64 12.42 -0.62
N MET A 46 -14.95 12.17 -1.89
CA MET A 46 -13.98 11.84 -2.92
C MET A 46 -13.04 13.02 -3.20
N GLU A 47 -13.60 14.22 -3.38
CA GLU A 47 -12.80 15.45 -3.57
C GLU A 47 -11.94 15.76 -2.33
N ALA A 48 -12.48 15.61 -1.12
CA ALA A 48 -11.72 15.78 0.13
C ALA A 48 -10.56 14.79 0.21
N SER A 49 -10.78 13.52 -0.14
CA SER A 49 -9.76 12.48 -0.17
C SER A 49 -8.64 12.82 -1.17
N GLU A 50 -8.97 13.24 -2.39
CA GLU A 50 -7.96 13.62 -3.39
C GLU A 50 -7.09 14.82 -2.95
N HIS A 51 -7.70 15.81 -2.31
CA HIS A 51 -6.96 16.95 -1.78
C HIS A 51 -6.14 16.58 -0.52
N ALA A 52 -6.59 15.62 0.29
CA ALA A 52 -5.85 15.13 1.44
C ALA A 52 -4.56 14.38 1.02
N GLU A 53 -4.61 13.62 -0.07
CA GLU A 53 -3.42 13.01 -0.68
C GLU A 53 -2.41 14.08 -1.12
N CYS A 54 -2.89 15.12 -1.83
CA CYS A 54 -2.07 16.25 -2.25
C CYS A 54 -1.48 17.02 -1.05
N LEU A 55 -2.27 17.21 0.01
CA LEU A 55 -1.82 17.84 1.24
C LEU A 55 -0.69 17.04 1.90
N THR A 56 -0.86 15.72 1.97
CA THR A 56 0.13 14.80 2.57
C THR A 56 1.45 14.85 1.80
N ASP A 57 1.38 14.77 0.47
CA ASP A 57 2.56 14.89 -0.40
C ASP A 57 3.28 16.24 -0.18
N ARG A 58 2.54 17.35 -0.18
CA ARG A 58 3.09 18.70 -0.02
C ARG A 58 3.74 18.91 1.33
N LEU A 59 3.11 18.44 2.41
CA LEU A 59 3.66 18.49 3.77
C LEU A 59 4.94 17.66 3.86
N ARG A 60 4.91 16.42 3.37
CA ARG A 60 6.08 15.53 3.34
C ARG A 60 7.24 16.18 2.58
N GLY A 61 6.96 16.68 1.38
CA GLY A 61 7.94 17.38 0.56
C GLY A 61 8.46 18.66 1.24
N PHE A 62 7.59 19.41 1.92
CA PHE A 62 8.00 20.60 2.68
C PHE A 62 8.97 20.23 3.80
N VAL A 63 8.64 19.22 4.62
CA VAL A 63 9.53 18.75 5.70
C VAL A 63 10.87 18.28 5.12
N LEU A 64 10.84 17.31 4.19
CA LEU A 64 12.06 16.72 3.63
C LEU A 64 12.97 17.73 2.92
N ARG A 65 12.40 18.75 2.27
CA ARG A 65 13.16 19.81 1.60
C ARG A 65 13.73 20.83 2.58
N ASN A 66 13.07 21.11 3.70
CA ASN A 66 13.51 22.19 4.60
C ASN A 66 14.32 21.69 5.80
N THR A 67 14.36 20.39 6.10
CA THR A 67 15.17 19.81 7.20
C THR A 67 16.58 19.39 6.77
N PHE A 68 17.26 20.17 5.92
CA PHE A 68 18.58 19.83 5.34
C PHE A 68 19.60 19.33 6.38
N ASN A 69 20.21 18.16 6.13
CA ASN A 69 21.32 17.56 6.90
C ASN A 69 21.20 17.66 8.43
N SER A 70 19.98 17.48 8.95
CA SER A 70 19.70 17.50 10.38
C SER A 70 19.28 16.10 10.84
N PRO A 71 19.62 15.68 12.08
CA PRO A 71 19.04 14.50 12.73
C PRO A 71 17.49 14.46 12.65
N LEU A 72 16.85 15.63 12.51
CA LEU A 72 15.41 15.77 12.33
C LEU A 72 14.89 15.12 11.02
N LYS A 73 15.70 15.13 9.95
CA LYS A 73 15.32 14.49 8.68
C LYS A 73 15.31 12.97 8.82
N GLU A 74 16.33 12.43 9.46
CA GLU A 74 16.46 10.99 9.72
C GLU A 74 15.33 10.50 10.62
N ASP A 75 15.06 11.22 11.73
CA ASP A 75 13.92 10.94 12.62
C ASP A 75 12.57 10.98 11.88
N TYR A 76 12.36 11.97 11.00
CA TYR A 76 11.15 12.04 10.18
C TYR A 76 11.05 10.87 9.18
N CYS A 77 12.15 10.46 8.54
CA CYS A 77 12.16 9.30 7.64
C CYS A 77 11.80 8.00 8.38
N LEU A 78 12.33 7.79 9.59
CA LEU A 78 11.99 6.64 10.43
C LEU A 78 10.52 6.66 10.83
N LYS A 79 10.01 7.81 11.29
CA LYS A 79 8.59 8.00 11.60
C LYS A 79 7.70 7.77 10.39
N LEU A 80 8.13 8.16 9.19
CA LEU A 80 7.35 7.99 7.97
C LEU A 80 7.10 6.50 7.67
N VAL A 81 8.11 5.65 7.84
CA VAL A 81 7.99 4.19 7.70
C VAL A 81 7.01 3.63 8.74
N GLN A 82 7.11 4.08 10.00
CA GLN A 82 6.21 3.66 11.09
C GLN A 82 4.75 4.08 10.84
N ILE A 83 4.52 5.31 10.37
CA ILE A 83 3.18 5.83 10.04
C ILE A 83 2.51 5.01 8.95
N HIS A 84 3.27 4.50 7.98
CA HIS A 84 2.75 3.66 6.90
C HIS A 84 2.72 2.17 7.27
N GLU A 85 3.15 1.80 8.48
CA GLU A 85 3.17 0.41 8.97
C GLU A 85 3.84 -0.58 7.99
N ILE A 86 4.82 -0.12 7.21
CA ILE A 86 5.50 -0.97 6.22
C ILE A 86 6.41 -1.92 6.97
N ARG A 87 6.21 -3.22 6.75
CA ARG A 87 7.02 -4.29 7.35
C ARG A 87 7.80 -5.01 6.28
N VAL A 88 9.10 -5.22 6.52
CA VAL A 88 10.00 -5.93 5.61
C VAL A 88 10.62 -7.10 6.38
N GLU A 89 10.41 -8.30 5.86
CA GLU A 89 10.86 -9.56 6.43
C GLU A 89 11.68 -10.32 5.39
N TYR A 90 12.60 -11.16 5.83
CA TYR A 90 13.29 -12.07 4.93
C TYR A 90 13.58 -13.37 5.64
N GLU A 91 13.05 -14.43 5.07
CA GLU A 91 13.08 -15.80 5.57
C GLU A 91 13.18 -16.72 4.36
N ASP A 92 13.91 -17.82 4.49
CA ASP A 92 14.05 -18.83 3.43
C ASP A 92 14.39 -18.20 2.06
N CYS A 93 15.36 -17.28 2.01
CA CYS A 93 15.74 -16.50 0.82
C CYS A 93 14.57 -15.89 0.01
N ILE A 94 13.52 -15.48 0.72
CA ILE A 94 12.38 -14.73 0.17
C ILE A 94 12.26 -13.44 0.97
N LEU A 95 12.34 -12.31 0.27
CA LEU A 95 12.02 -11.01 0.84
C LEU A 95 10.50 -10.83 0.79
N LYS A 96 9.88 -10.53 1.93
CA LYS A 96 8.46 -10.21 2.04
C LYS A 96 8.32 -8.77 2.49
N ALA A 97 7.52 -7.98 1.79
CA ALA A 97 7.10 -6.66 2.25
C ALA A 97 5.57 -6.59 2.37
N GLU A 98 5.11 -5.98 3.45
CA GLU A 98 3.69 -5.70 3.69
C GLU A 98 3.44 -4.20 3.59
N LEU A 99 2.53 -3.82 2.69
CA LEU A 99 2.10 -2.45 2.47
C LEU A 99 0.69 -2.26 3.04
N PRO A 100 0.40 -1.12 3.69
CA PRO A 100 -0.80 -0.92 4.50
C PRO A 100 -2.09 -0.85 3.68
N MET A 101 -2.01 -0.73 2.34
CA MET A 101 -3.14 -0.53 1.45
C MET A 101 -2.94 -1.24 0.11
N LEU A 102 -4.04 -1.37 -0.62
CA LEU A 102 -4.02 -1.73 -2.03
C LEU A 102 -3.28 -0.65 -2.83
N LEU A 103 -2.41 -1.04 -3.77
CA LEU A 103 -1.73 -0.08 -4.63
C LEU A 103 -2.75 0.80 -5.41
N PRO A 104 -2.46 2.11 -5.61
CA PRO A 104 -3.35 3.01 -6.35
C PRO A 104 -3.57 2.57 -7.81
N HIS A 105 -4.80 2.69 -8.32
CA HIS A 105 -5.16 2.31 -9.71
C HIS A 105 -4.95 3.45 -10.70
N ARG A 106 -4.68 3.11 -11.98
CA ARG A 106 -4.31 3.98 -13.12
C ARG A 106 -5.15 5.24 -13.35
N LYS A 107 -6.37 5.34 -12.79
CA LYS A 107 -7.33 6.41 -13.08
C LYS A 107 -7.20 7.70 -12.25
N LYS A 108 -6.23 7.84 -11.33
CA LYS A 108 -6.06 9.05 -10.49
C LYS A 108 -4.76 9.82 -10.77
N LYS A 109 -4.77 11.14 -10.48
CA LYS A 109 -3.56 12.00 -10.56
C LYS A 109 -2.48 11.42 -9.63
N TYR A 110 -1.29 11.24 -10.19
CA TYR A 110 -0.13 10.64 -9.54
C TYR A 110 0.24 11.29 -8.20
N THR A 111 0.47 10.47 -7.17
CA THR A 111 1.00 10.86 -5.86
C THR A 111 2.06 9.84 -5.46
N ASP A 112 3.25 10.27 -5.00
CA ASP A 112 4.34 9.41 -4.48
C ASP A 112 3.99 8.82 -3.10
N TYR A 113 2.76 8.33 -2.93
CA TYR A 113 2.23 8.01 -1.61
C TYR A 113 2.91 6.77 -1.02
N ILE A 114 3.03 5.67 -1.79
CA ILE A 114 3.68 4.44 -1.31
C ILE A 114 5.16 4.41 -1.64
N TYR A 115 5.55 4.91 -2.82
CA TYR A 115 6.94 4.78 -3.29
C TYR A 115 7.95 5.31 -2.28
N LYS A 116 7.79 6.55 -1.79
CA LYS A 116 8.79 7.17 -0.93
C LYS A 116 8.89 6.49 0.46
N PRO A 117 7.78 6.23 1.17
CA PRO A 117 7.82 5.45 2.40
C PRO A 117 8.39 4.04 2.21
N PHE A 118 8.03 3.36 1.11
CA PHE A 118 8.51 2.01 0.82
C PHE A 118 10.02 1.99 0.56
N PHE A 119 10.53 2.92 -0.26
CA PHE A 119 11.96 3.07 -0.51
C PHE A 119 12.75 3.27 0.80
N LEU A 120 12.25 4.13 1.70
CA LEU A 120 12.89 4.37 3.00
C LEU A 120 12.81 3.13 3.91
N ALA A 121 11.72 2.36 3.87
CA ALA A 121 11.61 1.12 4.62
C ALA A 121 12.66 0.09 4.17
N LEU A 122 12.86 -0.06 2.85
CA LEU A 122 13.91 -0.93 2.31
C LEU A 122 15.31 -0.43 2.70
N GLN A 123 15.55 0.88 2.63
CA GLN A 123 16.82 1.48 3.03
C GLN A 123 17.15 1.17 4.49
N ASN A 124 16.22 1.49 5.42
CA ASN A 124 16.41 1.27 6.84
C ASN A 124 16.66 -0.20 7.15
N TRP A 125 15.92 -1.10 6.49
CA TRP A 125 16.09 -2.53 6.67
C TRP A 125 17.48 -3.03 6.22
N CYS A 126 17.99 -2.52 5.09
CA CYS A 126 19.33 -2.83 4.60
C CYS A 126 20.40 -2.34 5.57
N GLU A 127 20.27 -1.11 6.06
CA GLU A 127 21.18 -0.51 7.03
C GLU A 127 21.21 -1.30 8.35
N GLU A 128 20.04 -1.65 8.90
CA GLU A 128 19.92 -2.46 10.11
C GLU A 128 20.59 -3.84 9.95
N ARG A 129 20.41 -4.49 8.80
CA ARG A 129 21.06 -5.79 8.53
C ARG A 129 22.57 -5.68 8.40
N GLN A 130 23.05 -4.65 7.72
CA GLN A 130 24.47 -4.39 7.59
C GLN A 130 25.12 -4.15 8.96
N GLN A 131 24.47 -3.39 9.84
CA GLN A 131 24.90 -3.17 11.23
C GLN A 131 24.93 -4.48 12.04
N GLN A 132 23.99 -5.39 11.78
CA GLN A 132 23.95 -6.73 12.39
C GLN A 132 24.92 -7.74 11.75
N GLY A 133 25.70 -7.34 10.74
CA GLY A 133 26.60 -8.23 10.00
C GLY A 133 25.88 -9.31 9.21
N LYS A 134 24.59 -9.10 8.88
CA LYS A 134 23.78 -10.02 8.08
C LYS A 134 23.89 -9.68 6.61
N GLU A 135 23.75 -10.70 5.77
CA GLU A 135 23.73 -10.53 4.32
C GLU A 135 22.47 -9.79 3.85
N ILE A 136 22.66 -8.89 2.88
CA ILE A 136 21.60 -8.27 2.11
C ILE A 136 21.43 -9.11 0.84
N PRO A 137 20.24 -9.67 0.56
CA PRO A 137 20.05 -10.55 -0.58
C PRO A 137 20.16 -9.77 -1.90
N VAL A 138 20.83 -10.37 -2.89
CA VAL A 138 20.89 -9.85 -4.25
C VAL A 138 20.43 -10.93 -5.21
N TYR A 139 19.46 -10.61 -6.08
CA TYR A 139 18.86 -11.54 -7.02
C TYR A 139 19.24 -11.18 -8.45
N GLU A 140 19.83 -12.15 -9.16
CA GLU A 140 20.14 -12.01 -10.59
C GLU A 140 18.91 -12.27 -11.46
N LYS A 141 18.25 -13.41 -11.25
CA LYS A 141 16.98 -13.76 -11.91
C LYS A 141 15.91 -13.96 -10.85
N ALA A 142 14.95 -13.05 -10.81
CA ALA A 142 13.98 -12.97 -9.73
C ALA A 142 12.54 -13.04 -10.25
N THR A 143 11.64 -13.37 -9.34
CA THR A 143 10.20 -13.17 -9.51
C THR A 143 9.69 -12.30 -8.35
N VAL A 144 8.98 -11.23 -8.68
CA VAL A 144 8.23 -10.43 -7.71
C VAL A 144 6.75 -10.79 -7.79
N CYS A 145 6.16 -11.14 -6.65
CA CYS A 145 4.76 -11.49 -6.53
C CYS A 145 4.01 -10.37 -5.81
N PHE A 146 3.02 -9.79 -6.47
CA PHE A 146 2.07 -8.83 -5.91
C PHE A 146 0.81 -9.57 -5.51
N ILE A 147 0.47 -9.50 -4.22
CA ILE A 147 -0.72 -10.13 -3.66
C ILE A 147 -1.58 -9.04 -3.05
N HIS A 148 -2.70 -8.77 -3.69
CA HIS A 148 -3.68 -7.81 -3.22
C HIS A 148 -4.70 -8.54 -2.36
N GLU A 149 -4.64 -8.32 -1.05
CA GLU A 149 -5.62 -8.83 -0.12
C GLU A 149 -6.75 -7.80 0.00
N TYR A 150 -7.98 -8.23 -0.23
CA TYR A 150 -9.18 -7.42 -0.05
C TYR A 150 -9.94 -7.88 1.20
N ASP A 151 -10.50 -6.93 1.95
CA ASP A 151 -11.35 -7.24 3.11
C ASP A 151 -12.59 -8.04 2.66
N LYS A 152 -12.69 -9.29 3.12
CA LYS A 152 -13.79 -10.21 2.81
C LYS A 152 -15.15 -9.74 3.31
N LYS A 153 -15.20 -8.78 4.23
CA LYS A 153 -16.46 -8.19 4.75
C LYS A 153 -17.06 -7.18 3.78
N MET A 154 -16.30 -6.76 2.76
CA MET A 154 -16.69 -5.73 1.82
C MET A 154 -17.16 -6.34 0.48
N PRO A 155 -17.95 -5.60 -0.33
CA PRO A 155 -18.50 -6.14 -1.58
C PRO A 155 -17.42 -6.56 -2.59
N GLU A 156 -17.57 -7.75 -3.20
CA GLU A 156 -16.64 -8.26 -4.22
C GLU A 156 -16.57 -7.39 -5.48
N THR A 157 -17.59 -6.56 -5.74
CA THR A 157 -17.60 -5.58 -6.85
C THR A 157 -16.47 -4.55 -6.75
N ARG A 158 -15.81 -4.44 -5.60
CA ARG A 158 -14.64 -3.60 -5.37
C ARG A 158 -13.34 -4.20 -5.92
N ILE A 159 -13.31 -5.50 -6.21
CA ILE A 159 -12.10 -6.19 -6.67
C ILE A 159 -11.76 -5.65 -8.07
N ARG A 160 -10.58 -5.02 -8.17
CA ARG A 160 -10.08 -4.40 -9.41
C ARG A 160 -9.23 -5.38 -10.21
N ASP A 161 -9.04 -5.08 -11.48
CA ASP A 161 -7.94 -5.63 -12.27
C ASP A 161 -6.58 -5.19 -11.71
N HIS A 162 -5.50 -5.82 -12.16
CA HIS A 162 -4.15 -5.62 -11.63
C HIS A 162 -3.43 -4.38 -12.20
N ASP A 163 -4.17 -3.40 -12.73
CA ASP A 163 -3.65 -2.17 -13.35
C ASP A 163 -3.26 -1.11 -12.30
N ASN A 164 -2.09 -1.26 -11.67
CA ASN A 164 -1.61 -0.39 -10.59
C ASN A 164 -0.65 0.71 -11.10
N ILE A 165 -0.79 1.94 -10.60
CA ILE A 165 0.06 3.11 -10.95
C ILE A 165 1.47 2.94 -10.43
N GLU A 166 1.59 2.54 -9.16
CA GLU A 166 2.86 2.56 -8.42
C GLU A 166 3.64 1.24 -8.55
N GLU A 167 3.16 0.28 -9.35
CA GLU A 167 3.85 -1.01 -9.54
C GLU A 167 5.28 -0.80 -10.02
N LYS A 168 5.46 0.03 -11.04
CA LYS A 168 6.79 0.33 -11.58
C LYS A 168 7.69 0.94 -10.52
N GLN A 169 7.18 1.87 -9.72
CA GLN A 169 7.90 2.56 -8.66
C GLN A 169 8.29 1.59 -7.54
N VAL A 170 7.41 0.65 -7.19
CA VAL A 170 7.71 -0.42 -6.24
C VAL A 170 8.82 -1.33 -6.80
N VAL A 171 8.75 -1.70 -8.08
CA VAL A 171 9.81 -2.48 -8.75
C VAL A 171 11.13 -1.71 -8.79
N ASP A 172 11.10 -0.43 -9.16
CA ASP A 172 12.27 0.44 -9.21
C ASP A 172 12.92 0.54 -7.80
N ALA A 173 12.11 0.63 -6.73
CA ALA A 173 12.60 0.62 -5.35
C ALA A 173 13.24 -0.71 -4.96
N LEU A 174 12.62 -1.84 -5.29
CA LEU A 174 13.21 -3.17 -5.08
C LEU A 174 14.50 -3.34 -5.90
N GLY A 175 14.51 -2.83 -7.12
CA GLY A 175 15.63 -2.88 -8.05
C GLY A 175 16.87 -2.18 -7.52
N MET A 176 16.69 -1.04 -6.85
CA MET A 176 17.79 -0.29 -6.24
C MET A 176 18.56 -1.10 -5.19
N TYR A 177 17.87 -1.95 -4.41
CA TYR A 177 18.47 -2.62 -3.25
C TYR A 177 18.78 -4.10 -3.46
N PHE A 178 17.98 -4.80 -4.27
CA PHE A 178 17.98 -6.27 -4.27
C PHE A 178 18.15 -6.90 -5.65
N LEU A 179 18.06 -6.16 -6.76
CA LEU A 179 18.15 -6.73 -8.10
C LEU A 179 19.43 -6.35 -8.81
N VAL A 180 19.98 -7.28 -9.57
CA VAL A 180 21.02 -6.96 -10.57
C VAL A 180 20.44 -6.16 -11.73
N SER A 181 19.21 -6.49 -12.15
CA SER A 181 18.44 -5.76 -13.15
C SER A 181 16.95 -5.99 -12.94
N ASP A 182 16.15 -4.94 -13.13
CA ASP A 182 14.68 -4.93 -13.14
C ASP A 182 14.08 -5.13 -14.54
N SER A 183 14.93 -5.28 -15.57
CA SER A 183 14.44 -5.49 -16.93
C SER A 183 13.73 -6.85 -17.06
N GLY A 184 12.81 -6.95 -18.02
CA GLY A 184 11.99 -8.15 -18.22
C GLY A 184 12.76 -9.42 -18.60
N LEU A 185 14.09 -9.35 -18.81
CA LEU A 185 14.94 -10.54 -18.96
C LEU A 185 15.28 -11.18 -17.60
N TYR A 186 15.35 -10.38 -16.54
CA TYR A 186 15.85 -10.76 -15.22
C TYR A 186 14.75 -10.80 -14.17
N LEU A 187 13.71 -9.97 -14.31
CA LEU A 187 12.60 -9.90 -13.37
C LEU A 187 11.28 -10.36 -14.01
N ASP A 188 10.69 -11.41 -13.44
CA ASP A 188 9.32 -11.82 -13.74
C ASP A 188 8.37 -11.16 -12.72
N THR A 189 7.17 -10.78 -13.16
CA THR A 189 6.11 -10.28 -12.27
C THR A 189 4.95 -11.28 -12.22
N TYR A 190 4.40 -11.49 -11.02
CA TYR A 190 3.21 -12.30 -10.79
C TYR A 190 2.21 -11.52 -9.96
N HIS A 191 0.93 -11.59 -10.34
CA HIS A 191 -0.15 -10.86 -9.66
C HIS A 191 -1.25 -11.83 -9.26
N THR A 192 -1.76 -11.68 -8.05
CA THR A 192 -2.94 -12.40 -7.60
C THR A 192 -3.72 -11.60 -6.57
N THR A 193 -4.96 -12.03 -6.33
CA THR A 193 -5.86 -11.44 -5.36
C THR A 193 -6.33 -12.52 -4.38
N THR A 194 -6.35 -12.16 -3.10
CA THR A 194 -6.89 -12.97 -2.03
C THR A 194 -7.95 -12.19 -1.27
N LEU A 195 -8.86 -12.91 -0.62
CA LEU A 195 -9.79 -12.33 0.36
C LEU A 195 -9.22 -12.60 1.75
N GLY A 196 -9.10 -11.55 2.56
CA GLY A 196 -8.56 -11.61 3.91
C GLY A 196 -9.30 -10.71 4.88
N GLU A 197 -8.61 -10.27 5.92
CA GLU A 197 -9.23 -9.48 7.00
C GLU A 197 -9.17 -7.97 6.76
N ARG A 198 -8.32 -7.51 5.84
CA ARG A 198 -8.13 -6.10 5.54
C ARG A 198 -7.67 -5.89 4.10
N ASP A 199 -7.81 -4.64 3.64
CA ASP A 199 -7.23 -4.21 2.38
C ASP A 199 -5.72 -3.96 2.56
N CYS A 200 -4.87 -4.77 1.94
CA CYS A 200 -3.41 -4.57 1.96
C CYS A 200 -2.73 -5.19 0.73
N THR A 201 -1.46 -4.86 0.53
CA THR A 201 -0.64 -5.47 -0.53
C THR A 201 0.56 -6.16 0.09
N PHE A 202 0.74 -7.45 -0.24
CA PHE A 202 1.97 -8.17 0.05
C PHE A 202 2.83 -8.29 -1.19
N LEU A 203 4.12 -8.04 -1.02
CA LEU A 203 5.16 -8.25 -2.02
C LEU A 203 6.02 -9.42 -1.59
N PHE A 204 6.32 -10.33 -2.50
CA PHE A 204 7.30 -11.38 -2.29
C PHE A 204 8.32 -11.34 -3.41
N LEU A 205 9.58 -11.06 -3.08
CA LEU A 205 10.69 -11.10 -4.01
C LEU A 205 11.56 -12.32 -3.70
N MET A 206 11.80 -13.14 -4.72
CA MET A 206 12.54 -14.39 -4.60
C MET A 206 13.27 -14.73 -5.90
N GLU A 207 14.18 -15.70 -5.86
CA GLU A 207 14.76 -16.28 -7.06
C GLU A 207 13.69 -16.90 -7.97
N ARG A 208 13.83 -16.72 -9.29
CA ARG A 208 12.92 -17.22 -10.31
C ARG A 208 12.62 -18.71 -10.17
N ASN A 209 13.64 -19.51 -9.89
CA ASN A 209 13.50 -20.97 -9.79
C ASN A 209 12.75 -21.43 -8.53
N ARG A 210 12.60 -20.54 -7.54
CA ARG A 210 11.92 -20.83 -6.27
C ARG A 210 10.42 -20.58 -6.35
N PHE A 211 10.00 -19.66 -7.22
CA PHE A 211 8.61 -19.26 -7.40
C PHE A 211 7.64 -20.45 -7.62
N PRO A 212 7.90 -21.43 -8.50
CA PRO A 212 6.96 -22.53 -8.73
C PRO A 212 6.65 -23.37 -7.48
N LYS A 213 7.66 -23.65 -6.66
CA LYS A 213 7.46 -24.41 -5.42
C LYS A 213 6.72 -23.57 -4.37
N TRP A 214 7.07 -22.29 -4.28
CA TRP A 214 6.49 -21.37 -3.31
C TRP A 214 4.98 -21.15 -3.57
N ILE A 215 4.60 -20.89 -4.83
CA ILE A 215 3.20 -20.62 -5.16
C ILE A 215 2.30 -21.85 -4.95
N CYS A 216 2.79 -23.06 -5.25
CA CYS A 216 2.07 -24.30 -4.97
C CYS A 216 1.81 -24.46 -3.46
N LYS A 217 2.85 -24.27 -2.62
CA LYS A 217 2.71 -24.36 -1.16
C LYS A 217 1.70 -23.33 -0.63
N ARG A 218 1.72 -22.11 -1.16
CA ARG A 218 0.79 -21.04 -0.77
C ARG A 218 -0.66 -21.37 -1.15
N ASN A 219 -0.91 -21.77 -2.38
CA ASN A 219 -2.26 -22.14 -2.83
C ASN A 219 -2.85 -23.28 -1.97
N HIS A 220 -2.03 -24.24 -1.55
CA HIS A 220 -2.46 -25.29 -0.62
C HIS A 220 -2.86 -24.73 0.75
N LEU A 221 -2.13 -23.75 1.29
CA LEU A 221 -2.48 -23.10 2.56
C LEU A 221 -3.78 -22.31 2.45
N ASP A 222 -4.03 -21.62 1.34
CA ASP A 222 -5.27 -20.88 1.11
C ASP A 222 -6.48 -21.82 1.00
N ILE A 223 -6.32 -22.99 0.38
CA ILE A 223 -7.35 -24.04 0.30
C ILE A 223 -7.64 -24.61 1.70
N ILE A 224 -6.62 -24.91 2.50
CA ILE A 224 -6.78 -25.44 3.85
C ILE A 224 -7.45 -24.41 4.78
N SER A 225 -7.06 -23.13 4.68
CA SER A 225 -7.69 -22.03 5.42
C SER A 225 -9.18 -21.89 5.12
N LYS A 226 -9.59 -22.05 3.84
CA LYS A 226 -11.00 -22.04 3.44
C LYS A 226 -11.78 -23.27 3.92
N ASN A 227 -11.13 -24.43 4.03
CA ASN A 227 -11.77 -25.69 4.44
C ASN A 227 -11.93 -25.84 5.97
N HIS A 228 -11.43 -24.90 6.78
CA HIS A 228 -11.64 -24.90 8.23
C HIS A 228 -12.92 -24.18 8.71
N LEU A 229 -13.81 -23.76 7.81
CA LEU A 229 -15.16 -23.30 8.13
C LEU A 229 -16.20 -24.41 7.85
N ASN A 230 -16.22 -25.44 8.70
CA ASN A 230 -17.38 -26.20 9.20
C ASN A 230 -16.97 -27.61 9.62
N PRO A 231 -17.20 -27.96 10.90
CA PRO A 231 -18.19 -29.01 11.13
C PRO A 231 -18.99 -28.76 12.42
N ALA A 232 -20.20 -28.19 12.29
CA ALA A 232 -21.26 -28.40 13.28
C ALA A 232 -22.61 -27.89 12.77
N THR A 233 -23.35 -28.72 12.04
CA THR A 233 -24.82 -28.85 12.18
C THR A 233 -25.26 -30.20 11.65
N GLY A 234 -24.81 -31.28 12.31
CA GLY A 234 -25.56 -32.52 12.33
C GLY A 234 -26.66 -32.38 13.38
N PHE A 235 -27.83 -31.86 13.01
CA PHE A 235 -29.02 -32.03 13.84
C PHE A 235 -29.62 -33.39 13.54
N SER A 236 -29.48 -34.27 14.53
CA SER A 236 -30.13 -35.56 14.68
C SER A 236 -31.65 -35.41 14.64
N THR A 237 -32.28 -36.38 13.98
CA THR A 237 -33.70 -36.71 14.04
C THR A 237 -34.23 -36.75 15.48
N GLY A 238 -35.37 -36.12 15.68
CA GLY A 238 -36.29 -36.25 16.81
C GLY A 238 -37.66 -35.76 16.37
#